data_AF-A0A3N4HTT3-F1
#
_entry.id   AF-A0A3N4HTT3-F1
#
_cell.length_a   1.000
_cell.length_b   1.000
_cell.length_c   1.000
_cell.angle_alpha   90.00
_cell.angle_beta   90.00
_cell.angle_gamma   90.00
#
_symmetry.space_group_name_H-M   'P 1'
#
loop_
_entity.id
_entity.type
_entity.pdbx_description
1 polymer ?
#
loop_
_entity_poly.entity_id
_entity_poly.type
_entity_poly.pdbx_seq_one_letter_code
_entity_poly.pdbx_strand_id
1 'polypeptide(L)'
;MAAYAYRDSLEYCASPTSDSLLLTVTHGLVEQHFKEQEDGMRTKIDNCKFDSFGGFSFKKLQKIRNLLAHTTTISALLQDQLEVLESYERSSNWEAQAKDLNLGHLICCTPSAIMNRALLGRLVRTVHRQIGKNKRNAAALEREIVKAEQVIQWRSDQNNTVTFVFTVITTIFLPLSVITGYFGMNTYDIRDMDEGVGTFWASAVGLTAFFGFLSFMLARHWRVEVFKTTGHVDRFKEGVGNWYVWIAGLWKRRDSAEKGNTPREGIKK
;
A
#
# COMPACT_ATOMS: atom_id res chain seq x y z
N MET A 1 4.36 26.48 -28.94
CA MET A 1 5.13 25.29 -29.40
C MET A 1 5.06 25.06 -30.92
N ALA A 2 4.08 25.61 -31.65
CA ALA A 2 4.00 25.47 -33.11
C ALA A 2 5.11 26.16 -33.92
N ALA A 3 5.75 27.21 -33.38
CA ALA A 3 6.79 27.97 -34.09
C ALA A 3 8.13 27.23 -34.23
N TYR A 4 8.41 26.22 -33.40
CA TYR A 4 9.65 25.43 -33.49
C TYR A 4 9.57 24.32 -34.53
N ALA A 5 8.37 23.80 -34.83
CA ALA A 5 8.20 22.78 -35.86
C ALA A 5 8.34 23.33 -37.29
N TYR A 6 8.11 24.63 -37.48
CA TYR A 6 8.12 25.28 -38.80
C TYR A 6 9.51 25.71 -39.29
N ARG A 7 10.49 25.87 -38.38
CA ARG A 7 11.82 26.37 -38.74
C ARG A 7 12.75 25.26 -39.22
N ASP A 8 12.55 24.03 -38.73
CA ASP A 8 13.32 22.83 -39.12
C ASP A 8 12.91 22.29 -40.51
N SER A 9 11.71 22.62 -40.98
CA SER A 9 11.19 22.21 -42.30
C SER A 9 11.74 23.04 -43.47
N LEU A 10 12.48 24.12 -43.19
CA LEU A 10 13.07 25.00 -44.22
C LEU A 10 14.48 24.59 -44.65
N GLU A 11 15.12 23.64 -43.96
CA GLU A 11 16.46 23.15 -44.34
C GLU A 11 16.44 22.10 -45.47
N TYR A 12 15.26 21.60 -45.85
CA TYR A 12 15.09 20.59 -46.89
C TYR A 12 14.04 21.05 -47.92
N CYS A 13 14.47 21.89 -48.86
CA CYS A 13 13.66 22.47 -49.94
C CYS A 13 13.25 21.45 -51.02
N ALA A 14 12.44 20.46 -50.66
CA ALA A 14 11.71 19.65 -51.63
C ALA A 14 10.24 19.51 -51.17
N SER A 15 9.32 19.54 -52.13
CA SER A 15 7.88 19.35 -51.91
C SER A 15 7.62 18.13 -51.02
N PRO A 16 6.84 18.25 -49.93
CA PRO A 16 6.60 17.15 -49.03
C PRO A 16 5.82 16.05 -49.75
N THR A 17 6.48 14.92 -50.00
CA THR A 17 5.84 13.68 -50.46
C THR A 17 4.81 13.19 -49.43
N SER A 18 3.75 12.51 -49.87
CA SER A 18 2.69 11.96 -49.01
C SER A 18 3.23 11.23 -47.77
N ASP A 19 4.32 10.49 -47.95
CA ASP A 19 4.93 9.66 -46.92
C ASP A 19 5.60 10.49 -45.82
N SER A 20 6.20 11.62 -46.19
CA SER A 20 6.82 12.56 -45.26
C SER A 20 5.80 13.32 -44.41
N LEU A 21 4.63 13.64 -45.01
CA LEU A 21 3.50 14.21 -44.28
C LEU A 21 2.92 13.19 -43.31
N LEU A 22 2.73 11.94 -43.76
CA LEU A 22 2.24 10.86 -42.93
C LEU A 22 3.17 10.59 -41.75
N LEU A 23 4.49 10.54 -41.97
CA LEU A 23 5.48 10.39 -40.88
C LEU A 23 5.47 11.56 -39.90
N THR A 24 5.27 12.79 -40.38
CA THR A 24 5.20 13.97 -39.51
C THR A 24 3.92 13.97 -38.67
N VAL A 25 2.79 13.63 -39.27
CA VAL A 25 1.50 13.52 -38.56
C VAL A 25 1.53 12.39 -37.54
N THR A 26 2.05 11.22 -37.91
CA THR A 26 2.18 10.08 -36.98
C THR A 26 3.12 10.40 -35.83
N HIS A 27 4.25 11.03 -36.09
CA HIS A 27 5.15 11.51 -35.03
C HIS A 27 4.46 12.49 -34.07
N GLY A 28 3.75 13.48 -34.60
CA GLY A 28 3.01 14.45 -33.80
C GLY A 28 1.91 13.82 -32.95
N LEU A 29 1.14 12.89 -33.51
CA LEU A 29 0.09 12.17 -32.79
C LEU A 29 0.67 11.28 -31.69
N VAL A 30 1.74 10.54 -31.98
CA VAL A 30 2.43 9.68 -30.99
C VAL A 30 3.00 10.51 -29.86
N GLU A 31 3.60 11.67 -30.15
CA GLU A 31 4.14 12.55 -29.11
C GLU A 31 3.04 13.21 -28.27
N GLN A 32 1.93 13.64 -28.89
CA GLN A 32 0.80 14.22 -28.17
C GLN A 32 0.12 13.20 -27.27
N HIS A 33 -0.22 12.01 -27.79
CA HIS A 33 -0.83 10.96 -26.99
C HIS A 33 0.05 10.54 -25.82
N PHE A 34 1.36 10.45 -26.05
CA PHE A 34 2.28 10.12 -24.97
C PHE A 34 2.35 11.19 -23.89
N LYS A 35 2.36 12.49 -24.26
CA LYS A 35 2.34 13.58 -23.27
C LYS A 35 1.07 13.55 -22.43
N GLU A 36 -0.09 13.40 -23.08
CA GLU A 36 -1.38 13.31 -22.40
C GLU A 36 -1.43 12.11 -21.45
N GLN A 37 -0.90 10.97 -21.90
CA GLN A 37 -0.79 9.76 -21.10
C GLN A 37 0.18 9.95 -19.91
N GLU A 38 1.31 10.61 -20.12
CA GLU A 38 2.32 10.89 -19.09
C GLU A 38 1.74 11.80 -17.99
N ASP A 39 1.07 12.88 -18.36
CA ASP A 39 0.44 13.81 -17.41
C ASP A 39 -0.70 13.14 -16.63
N GLY A 40 -1.53 12.36 -17.32
CA GLY A 40 -2.59 11.56 -16.70
C GLY A 40 -2.06 10.46 -15.77
N MET A 41 -0.92 9.84 -16.11
CA MET A 41 -0.26 8.88 -15.21
C MET A 41 0.35 9.57 -14.01
N ARG A 42 1.04 10.68 -14.20
CA ARG A 42 1.74 11.39 -13.13
C ARG A 42 0.78 11.84 -12.03
N THR A 43 -0.35 12.42 -12.41
CA THR A 43 -1.43 12.78 -11.49
C THR A 43 -2.02 11.57 -10.76
N LYS A 44 -2.23 10.44 -11.47
CA LYS A 44 -2.70 9.19 -10.84
C LYS A 44 -1.70 8.61 -9.85
N ILE A 45 -0.40 8.65 -10.17
CA ILE A 45 0.69 8.22 -9.28
C ILE A 45 0.75 9.11 -8.04
N ASP A 46 0.70 10.44 -8.21
CA ASP A 46 0.71 11.37 -7.07
C ASP A 46 -0.48 11.15 -6.14
N ASN A 47 -1.67 10.90 -6.69
CA ASN A 47 -2.86 10.53 -5.90
C ASN A 47 -2.77 9.14 -5.23
N CYS A 48 -1.88 8.28 -5.72
CA CYS A 48 -1.66 6.94 -5.17
C CYS A 48 -0.50 6.89 -4.18
N LYS A 49 0.28 7.97 -4.03
CA LYS A 49 1.36 8.02 -3.05
C LYS A 49 0.82 7.73 -1.67
N PHE A 50 1.57 6.90 -0.96
CA PHE A 50 1.22 6.49 0.38
C PHE A 50 1.34 7.67 1.36
N ASP A 51 0.20 8.17 1.86
CA ASP A 51 0.19 9.07 3.02
C ASP A 51 0.49 8.25 4.28
N SER A 52 1.66 8.45 4.90
CA SER A 52 2.11 7.70 6.09
C SER A 52 1.12 7.66 7.26
N PHE A 53 0.14 8.56 7.29
CA PHE A 53 -0.86 8.67 8.35
C PHE A 53 -2.28 8.25 7.93
N GLY A 54 -2.52 8.02 6.63
CA GLY A 54 -3.83 7.64 6.11
C GLY A 54 -4.10 6.14 6.25
N GLY A 55 -5.29 5.75 6.69
CA GLY A 55 -5.71 4.36 6.71
C GLY A 55 -5.50 3.67 5.35
N PHE A 56 -4.70 2.60 5.32
CA PHE A 56 -4.57 1.69 4.18
C PHE A 56 -5.96 1.18 3.76
N SER A 57 -6.38 1.54 2.54
CA SER A 57 -7.63 1.06 1.95
C SER A 57 -7.32 0.04 0.87
N PHE A 58 -7.88 -1.17 0.98
CA PHE A 58 -7.78 -2.22 -0.04
C PHE A 58 -8.13 -1.71 -1.44
N LYS A 59 -9.09 -0.77 -1.54
CA LYS A 59 -9.46 -0.10 -2.81
C LYS A 59 -8.30 0.69 -3.42
N LYS A 60 -7.47 1.36 -2.60
CA LYS A 60 -6.27 2.08 -3.08
C LYS A 60 -5.24 1.09 -3.63
N LEU A 61 -4.99 -0.02 -2.93
CA LEU A 61 -4.05 -1.04 -3.40
C LEU A 61 -4.48 -1.66 -4.73
N GLN A 62 -5.77 -1.98 -4.88
CA GLN A 62 -6.30 -2.52 -6.13
C GLN A 62 -6.15 -1.51 -7.29
N LYS A 63 -6.38 -0.22 -7.02
CA LYS A 63 -6.19 0.84 -8.01
C LYS A 63 -4.75 0.94 -8.49
N ILE A 64 -3.78 0.83 -7.57
CA ILE A 64 -2.34 0.84 -7.90
C ILE A 64 -1.96 -0.39 -8.72
N ARG A 65 -2.42 -1.58 -8.33
CA ARG A 65 -2.19 -2.83 -9.08
C ARG A 65 -2.74 -2.76 -10.50
N ASN A 66 -3.97 -2.28 -10.67
CA ASN A 66 -4.56 -2.10 -11.99
C ASN A 66 -3.74 -1.10 -12.83
N LEU A 67 -3.29 0.01 -12.24
CA LEU A 67 -2.47 1.00 -12.94
C LEU A 67 -1.10 0.44 -13.36
N LEU A 68 -0.48 -0.39 -12.52
CA LEU A 68 0.75 -1.11 -12.85
C LEU A 68 0.54 -2.10 -14.00
N ALA A 69 -0.54 -2.89 -13.96
CA ALA A 69 -0.91 -3.79 -15.06
C ALA A 69 -1.10 -3.03 -16.37
N HIS A 70 -1.83 -1.91 -16.36
CA HIS A 70 -1.97 -1.08 -17.56
C HIS A 70 -0.64 -0.52 -18.08
N THR A 71 0.24 -0.06 -17.18
CA THR A 71 1.54 0.52 -17.57
C THR A 71 2.47 -0.53 -18.18
N THR A 72 2.47 -1.74 -17.63
CA THR A 72 3.26 -2.86 -18.14
C THR A 72 2.76 -3.31 -19.52
N THR A 73 1.45 -3.45 -19.73
CA THR A 73 0.88 -3.73 -21.05
C THR A 73 1.27 -2.68 -22.09
N ILE A 74 1.19 -1.39 -21.74
CA ILE A 74 1.57 -0.30 -22.67
C ILE A 74 3.06 -0.37 -22.99
N SER A 75 3.91 -0.69 -22.01
CA SER A 75 5.34 -0.85 -22.27
C SER A 75 5.63 -2.01 -23.22
N ALA A 76 4.90 -3.12 -23.13
CA ALA A 76 5.03 -4.25 -24.05
C ALA A 76 4.60 -3.85 -25.47
N LEU A 77 3.44 -3.20 -25.62
CA LEU A 77 2.98 -2.71 -26.93
C LEU A 77 3.96 -1.72 -27.58
N LEU A 78 4.54 -0.82 -26.79
CA LEU A 78 5.55 0.12 -27.31
C LEU A 78 6.84 -0.61 -27.72
N GLN A 79 7.21 -1.70 -27.05
CA GLN A 79 8.34 -2.54 -27.45
C GLN A 79 8.06 -3.24 -28.79
N ASP A 80 6.86 -3.80 -28.96
CA ASP A 80 6.46 -4.42 -30.23
C ASP A 80 6.45 -3.39 -31.38
N GLN A 81 5.91 -2.19 -31.13
CA GLN A 81 5.93 -1.10 -32.10
C GLN A 81 7.34 -0.64 -32.46
N LEU A 82 8.25 -0.62 -31.48
CA LEU A 82 9.66 -0.31 -31.71
C LEU A 82 10.31 -1.35 -32.62
N GLU A 83 10.04 -2.64 -32.40
CA GLU A 83 10.58 -3.72 -33.24
C GLU A 83 10.10 -3.60 -34.70
N VAL A 84 8.82 -3.27 -34.91
CA VAL A 84 8.28 -3.02 -36.25
C VAL A 84 8.97 -1.81 -36.89
N LEU A 85 9.14 -0.71 -36.15
CA LEU A 85 9.82 0.49 -36.64
C LEU A 85 11.29 0.22 -36.97
N GLU A 86 12.00 -0.53 -36.14
CA GLU A 86 13.38 -0.95 -36.41
C GLU A 86 13.46 -1.88 -37.63
N SER A 87 12.47 -2.76 -37.82
CA SER A 87 12.38 -3.61 -39.01
C SER A 87 12.17 -2.78 -40.28
N TYR A 88 11.38 -1.71 -40.20
CA TYR A 88 11.12 -0.78 -41.29
C TYR A 88 12.34 0.11 -41.58
N GLU A 89 13.06 0.56 -40.55
CA GLU A 89 14.34 1.24 -40.72
C GLU A 89 15.37 0.34 -41.42
N ARG A 90 15.45 -0.94 -41.00
CA ARG A 90 16.37 -1.92 -41.58
C ARG A 90 16.04 -2.25 -43.03
N SER A 91 14.76 -2.36 -43.40
CA SER A 91 14.32 -2.60 -44.78
C SER A 91 14.46 -1.36 -45.67
N SER A 92 14.29 -0.17 -45.11
CA SER A 92 14.53 1.11 -45.78
C SER A 92 16.02 1.38 -46.02
N ASN A 93 16.92 0.73 -45.27
CA ASN A 93 18.37 0.82 -45.44
C ASN A 93 18.89 -0.12 -46.55
N TRP A 94 18.30 -0.05 -47.73
CA TRP A 94 18.67 -0.87 -48.89
C TRP A 94 20.08 -0.56 -49.44
N GLU A 95 20.70 0.53 -48.97
CA GLU A 95 22.08 0.96 -49.25
C GLU A 95 23.12 -0.12 -48.88
N ALA A 96 22.86 -0.91 -47.83
CA ALA A 96 23.73 -2.01 -47.42
C ALA A 96 23.59 -3.28 -48.29
N GLN A 97 22.46 -3.42 -48.99
CA GLN A 97 22.10 -4.64 -49.74
C GLN A 97 22.29 -4.48 -51.26
N ALA A 98 22.36 -3.24 -51.76
CA ALA A 98 22.63 -2.92 -53.15
C ALA A 98 24.14 -2.76 -53.43
N LYS A 99 24.93 -3.82 -53.26
CA LYS A 99 26.35 -3.80 -53.66
C LYS A 99 26.56 -3.84 -55.19
N ASP A 100 25.54 -4.24 -55.96
CA ASP A 100 25.69 -4.53 -57.39
C ASP A 100 24.88 -3.61 -58.35
N LEU A 101 24.00 -2.73 -57.85
CA LEU A 101 23.17 -1.87 -58.71
C LEU A 101 23.38 -0.37 -58.42
N ASN A 102 23.97 0.36 -59.38
CA ASN A 102 24.03 1.84 -59.39
C ASN A 102 22.63 2.49 -59.28
N LEU A 103 21.57 1.79 -59.72
CA LEU A 103 20.18 2.23 -59.63
C LEU A 103 19.66 2.25 -58.19
N GLY A 104 20.22 1.39 -57.32
CA GLY A 104 20.04 1.46 -55.89
C GLY A 104 20.40 2.87 -55.45
N HIS A 105 21.69 3.18 -55.33
CA HIS A 105 22.21 4.47 -54.81
C HIS A 105 21.44 5.73 -55.27
N LEU A 106 21.02 5.82 -56.54
CA LEU A 106 20.24 6.95 -57.04
C LEU A 106 18.87 7.14 -56.36
N ILE A 107 18.23 6.07 -55.90
CA ILE A 107 16.91 6.12 -55.26
C ILE A 107 17.00 6.59 -53.79
N CYS A 108 18.14 6.46 -53.07
CA CYS A 108 18.26 6.82 -51.63
C CYS A 108 18.90 8.17 -51.48
N CYS A 109 19.64 8.61 -52.49
CA CYS A 109 20.04 9.99 -52.60
C CYS A 109 18.86 10.89 -53.04
N THR A 110 17.65 10.36 -53.24
CA THR A 110 16.47 11.22 -53.42
C THR A 110 16.23 12.03 -52.15
N PRO A 111 15.96 13.35 -52.26
CA PRO A 111 15.69 14.20 -51.10
C PRO A 111 14.57 13.68 -50.20
N SER A 112 13.56 13.00 -50.78
CA SER A 112 12.46 12.37 -50.04
C SER A 112 12.90 11.17 -49.19
N ALA A 113 13.80 10.32 -49.71
CA ALA A 113 14.31 9.16 -48.96
C ALA A 113 15.18 9.59 -47.76
N ILE A 114 16.02 10.61 -47.95
CA ILE A 114 16.85 11.19 -46.87
C ILE A 114 15.95 11.77 -45.76
N MET A 115 14.92 12.53 -46.14
CA MET A 115 13.95 13.10 -45.21
C MET A 115 13.18 12.03 -44.43
N ASN A 116 12.66 11.01 -45.12
CA ASN A 116 11.92 9.92 -44.48
C ASN A 116 12.79 9.11 -43.51
N ARG A 117 14.07 8.86 -43.84
CA ARG A 117 15.03 8.21 -42.93
C ARG A 117 15.29 9.04 -41.68
N ALA A 118 15.49 10.35 -41.84
CA ALA A 118 15.67 11.26 -40.70
C ALA A 118 14.42 11.31 -39.79
N LEU A 119 13.21 11.32 -40.38
CA LEU A 119 11.95 11.28 -39.64
C LEU A 119 11.73 9.96 -38.90
N LEU A 120 11.99 8.82 -39.53
CA LEU A 120 11.94 7.49 -38.90
C LEU A 120 12.89 7.41 -37.71
N GLY A 121 14.14 7.85 -37.88
CA GLY A 121 15.11 7.88 -36.77
C GLY A 121 14.71 8.82 -35.64
N ARG A 122 13.96 9.90 -35.91
CA ARG A 122 13.34 10.73 -34.86
C ARG A 122 12.22 9.97 -34.14
N LEU A 123 11.36 9.26 -34.88
CA LEU A 123 10.25 8.48 -34.32
C LEU A 123 10.73 7.33 -33.43
N VAL A 124 11.71 6.55 -33.90
CA VAL A 124 12.35 5.47 -33.12
C VAL A 124 12.92 6.01 -31.81
N ARG A 125 13.66 7.13 -31.85
CA ARG A 125 14.18 7.78 -30.64
C ARG A 125 13.08 8.27 -29.71
N THR A 126 12.00 8.82 -30.25
CA THR A 126 10.83 9.21 -29.45
C THR A 126 10.23 8.01 -28.74
N VAL A 127 9.91 6.92 -29.45
CA VAL A 127 9.33 5.70 -28.86
C VAL A 127 10.28 5.09 -27.82
N HIS A 128 11.58 5.06 -28.08
CA HIS A 128 12.57 4.59 -27.12
C HIS A 128 12.56 5.41 -25.82
N ARG A 129 12.46 6.74 -25.93
CA ARG A 129 12.29 7.64 -24.78
C ARG A 129 11.00 7.34 -24.02
N GLN A 130 9.91 7.06 -24.72
CA GLN A 130 8.61 6.73 -24.13
C GLN A 130 8.67 5.43 -23.32
N ILE A 131 9.31 4.38 -23.84
CA ILE A 131 9.53 3.11 -23.14
C ILE A 131 10.31 3.34 -21.85
N GLY A 132 11.40 4.13 -21.91
CA GLY A 132 12.21 4.43 -20.73
C GLY A 132 11.42 5.14 -19.63
N LYS A 133 10.56 6.10 -19.99
CA LYS A 133 9.68 6.79 -19.04
C LYS A 133 8.62 5.85 -18.45
N ASN A 134 7.97 5.03 -19.27
CA ASN A 134 6.98 4.05 -18.79
C ASN A 134 7.59 3.03 -17.82
N LYS A 135 8.81 2.54 -18.08
CA LYS A 135 9.54 1.67 -17.14
C LYS A 135 9.81 2.34 -15.79
N ARG A 136 10.18 3.63 -15.80
CA ARG A 136 10.37 4.39 -14.55
C ARG A 136 9.07 4.55 -13.76
N ASN A 137 7.96 4.82 -14.45
CA ASN A 137 6.64 4.92 -13.83
C ASN A 137 6.23 3.58 -13.19
N ALA A 138 6.44 2.46 -13.89
CA ALA A 138 6.19 1.12 -13.36
C ALA A 138 7.03 0.85 -12.09
N ALA A 139 8.33 1.14 -12.11
CA ALA A 139 9.20 0.98 -10.95
C ALA A 139 8.78 1.87 -9.75
N ALA A 140 8.23 3.07 -10.01
CA ALA A 140 7.69 3.92 -8.95
C ALA A 140 6.43 3.30 -8.31
N LEU A 141 5.52 2.75 -9.13
CA LEU A 141 4.30 2.07 -8.67
C LEU A 141 4.63 0.83 -7.83
N GLU A 142 5.59 0.01 -8.25
CA GLU A 142 6.04 -1.18 -7.52
C GLU A 142 6.55 -0.84 -6.12
N ARG A 143 7.33 0.25 -5.98
CA ARG A 143 7.82 0.70 -4.67
C ARG A 143 6.68 1.08 -3.74
N GLU A 144 5.64 1.70 -4.26
CA GLU A 144 4.47 2.07 -3.45
C GLU A 144 3.68 0.83 -3.01
N ILE A 145 3.58 -0.21 -3.85
CA ILE A 145 2.97 -1.51 -3.46
C ILE A 145 3.75 -2.14 -2.30
N VAL A 146 5.08 -2.23 -2.42
CA VAL A 146 5.93 -2.84 -1.39
C VAL A 146 5.78 -2.12 -0.04
N LYS A 147 5.77 -0.79 -0.04
CA LYS A 147 5.53 0.00 1.18
C LYS A 147 4.16 -0.28 1.78
N ALA A 148 3.14 -0.38 0.93
CA ALA A 148 1.78 -0.62 1.40
C ALA A 148 1.64 -2.02 2.02
N GLU A 149 2.27 -3.04 1.43
CA GLU A 149 2.33 -4.40 1.97
C GLU A 149 3.03 -4.46 3.33
N GLN A 150 4.15 -3.73 3.49
CA GLN A 150 4.85 -3.63 4.79
C GLN A 150 3.95 -3.04 5.88
N VAL A 151 3.15 -2.02 5.55
CA VAL A 151 2.21 -1.43 6.52
C VAL A 151 1.07 -2.39 6.87
N ILE A 152 0.56 -3.16 5.90
CA ILE A 152 -0.44 -4.21 6.17
C ILE A 152 0.15 -5.25 7.13
N GLN A 153 1.36 -5.72 6.87
CA GLN A 153 2.03 -6.71 7.70
C GLN A 153 2.23 -6.17 9.12
N TRP A 154 2.74 -4.95 9.26
CA TRP A 154 2.89 -4.31 10.57
C TRP A 154 1.56 -4.17 11.33
N ARG A 155 0.46 -3.80 10.64
CA ARG A 155 -0.87 -3.73 11.26
C ARG A 155 -1.39 -5.11 11.66
N SER A 156 -1.14 -6.13 10.85
CA SER A 156 -1.48 -7.52 11.17
C SER A 156 -0.78 -7.97 12.46
N ASP A 157 0.50 -7.64 12.61
CA ASP A 157 1.28 -7.96 13.82
C ASP A 157 0.72 -7.25 15.06
N GLN A 158 0.28 -5.99 14.92
CA GLN A 158 -0.40 -5.26 16.00
C GLN A 158 -1.75 -5.90 16.36
N ASN A 159 -2.56 -6.26 15.36
CA ASN A 159 -3.84 -6.91 15.60
C ASN A 159 -3.66 -8.26 16.30
N ASN A 160 -2.64 -9.04 15.93
CA ASN A 160 -2.32 -10.29 16.60
C ASN A 160 -2.01 -10.07 18.10
N THR A 161 -1.31 -8.98 18.43
CA THR A 161 -1.05 -8.60 19.82
C THR A 161 -2.35 -8.25 20.57
N VAL A 162 -3.27 -7.50 19.94
CA VAL A 162 -4.56 -7.14 20.56
C VAL A 162 -5.43 -8.38 20.78
N THR A 163 -5.53 -9.27 19.80
CA THR A 163 -6.25 -10.53 19.93
C THR A 163 -5.65 -11.39 21.04
N PHE A 164 -4.32 -11.50 21.11
CA PHE A 164 -3.65 -12.21 22.18
C PHE A 164 -3.99 -11.64 23.56
N VAL A 165 -3.89 -10.32 23.75
CA VAL A 165 -4.24 -9.65 25.01
C VAL A 165 -5.69 -9.93 25.41
N PHE A 166 -6.62 -9.84 24.45
CA PHE A 166 -8.03 -10.15 24.68
C PHE A 166 -8.21 -11.59 25.16
N THR A 167 -7.62 -12.57 24.47
CA THR A 167 -7.73 -13.98 24.87
C THR A 167 -7.12 -14.27 26.24
N VAL A 168 -6.03 -13.61 26.61
CA VAL A 168 -5.41 -13.73 27.94
C VAL A 168 -6.36 -13.21 29.02
N ILE A 169 -6.92 -12.02 28.82
CA ILE A 169 -7.89 -11.43 29.75
C ILE A 169 -9.10 -12.35 29.88
N THR A 170 -9.69 -12.79 28.77
CA THR A 170 -10.85 -13.71 28.79
C THR A 170 -10.53 -15.02 29.49
N THR A 171 -9.37 -15.63 29.26
CA THR A 171 -8.99 -16.91 29.88
C THR A 171 -8.90 -16.82 31.40
N ILE A 172 -8.54 -15.66 31.96
CA ILE A 172 -8.47 -15.44 33.41
C ILE A 172 -9.83 -15.00 33.97
N PHE A 173 -10.46 -14.00 33.35
CA PHE A 173 -11.66 -13.38 33.89
C PHE A 173 -12.91 -14.23 33.70
N LEU A 174 -13.04 -14.95 32.58
CA LEU A 174 -14.24 -15.73 32.30
C LEU A 174 -14.48 -16.83 33.33
N PRO A 175 -13.51 -17.69 33.70
CA PRO A 175 -13.74 -18.66 34.77
C PRO A 175 -13.87 -18.00 36.15
N LEU A 176 -13.14 -16.90 36.41
CA LEU A 176 -13.29 -16.15 37.66
C LEU A 176 -14.71 -15.57 37.81
N SER A 177 -15.30 -15.06 36.73
CA SER A 177 -16.66 -14.54 36.70
C SER A 177 -17.69 -15.63 36.97
N VAL A 178 -17.48 -16.85 36.46
CA VAL A 178 -18.35 -18.00 36.75
C VAL A 178 -18.32 -18.34 38.23
N ILE A 179 -17.14 -18.34 38.86
CA ILE A 179 -17.00 -18.60 40.30
C ILE A 179 -17.70 -17.50 41.10
N THR A 180 -17.41 -16.24 40.82
CA THR A 180 -18.04 -15.13 41.55
C THR A 180 -19.54 -15.10 41.35
N GLY A 181 -20.03 -15.54 40.18
CA GLY A 181 -21.46 -15.72 39.92
C GLY A 181 -22.04 -16.90 40.71
N TYR A 182 -21.32 -18.02 40.78
CA TYR A 182 -21.72 -19.21 41.54
C TYR A 182 -21.82 -18.93 43.05
N PHE A 183 -20.80 -18.29 43.63
CA PHE A 183 -20.81 -17.90 45.05
C PHE A 183 -21.67 -16.67 45.33
N GLY A 184 -21.97 -15.85 44.32
CA GLY A 184 -22.86 -14.68 44.43
C GLY A 184 -24.35 -15.00 44.26
N MET A 185 -24.70 -16.16 43.69
CA MET A 185 -26.09 -16.62 43.60
C MET A 185 -26.58 -17.12 44.96
N ASN A 186 -27.22 -16.20 45.68
CA ASN A 186 -28.09 -16.43 46.84
C ASN A 186 -27.49 -17.25 47.99
N THR A 187 -26.60 -16.59 48.75
CA THR A 187 -25.99 -17.03 50.02
C THR A 187 -26.97 -17.22 51.18
N TYR A 188 -28.27 -17.35 50.92
CA TYR A 188 -29.26 -17.58 51.96
C TYR A 188 -29.21 -19.03 52.50
N ASP A 189 -28.82 -20.00 51.67
CA ASP A 189 -28.85 -21.44 52.03
C ASP A 189 -27.50 -21.98 52.56
N ILE A 190 -26.37 -21.33 52.25
CA ILE A 190 -25.02 -21.73 52.71
C ILE A 190 -24.77 -21.33 54.18
N ARG A 191 -25.58 -20.42 54.74
CA ARG A 191 -25.37 -19.88 56.09
C ARG A 191 -26.09 -20.68 57.19
N ASP A 192 -26.94 -21.63 56.83
CA ASP A 192 -27.77 -22.42 57.78
C ASP A 192 -27.53 -23.94 57.67
N MET A 193 -26.42 -24.35 57.05
CA MET A 193 -26.06 -25.76 56.91
C MET A 193 -25.27 -26.24 58.14
N ASP A 194 -25.69 -27.35 58.74
CA ASP A 194 -25.16 -27.96 59.98
C ASP A 194 -23.65 -28.32 59.90
N GLU A 195 -23.08 -28.37 58.69
CA GLU A 195 -21.66 -28.62 58.45
C GLU A 195 -20.90 -27.28 58.33
N GLY A 196 -20.29 -26.90 59.44
CA GLY A 196 -19.76 -25.57 59.73
C GLY A 196 -18.85 -24.92 58.69
N VAL A 197 -18.80 -23.59 58.81
CA VAL A 197 -18.00 -22.53 58.15
C VAL A 197 -16.59 -22.92 57.67
N GLY A 198 -15.99 -24.00 58.19
CA GLY A 198 -14.71 -24.56 57.73
C GLY A 198 -14.75 -25.15 56.32
N THR A 199 -15.86 -25.76 55.89
CA THR A 199 -16.01 -26.31 54.51
C THR A 199 -16.06 -25.18 53.46
N PHE A 200 -16.64 -24.04 53.82
CA PHE A 200 -16.62 -22.82 53.03
C PHE A 200 -15.20 -22.27 52.86
N TRP A 201 -14.43 -22.14 53.95
CA TRP A 201 -13.04 -21.68 53.85
C TRP A 201 -12.14 -22.68 53.11
N ALA A 202 -12.33 -23.98 53.30
CA ALA A 202 -11.58 -25.02 52.60
C ALA A 202 -11.84 -24.99 51.08
N SER A 203 -13.10 -24.84 50.66
CA SER A 203 -13.46 -24.73 49.24
C SER A 203 -12.98 -23.39 48.65
N ALA A 204 -13.13 -22.27 49.36
CA ALA A 204 -12.65 -20.96 48.90
C ALA A 204 -11.12 -20.93 48.71
N VAL A 205 -10.36 -21.48 49.66
CA VAL A 205 -8.89 -21.56 49.56
C VAL A 205 -8.47 -22.53 48.46
N GLY A 206 -9.10 -23.70 48.36
CA GLY A 206 -8.81 -24.69 47.32
C GLY A 206 -9.07 -24.14 45.91
N LEU A 207 -10.16 -23.39 45.74
CA LEU A 207 -10.50 -22.75 44.49
C LEU A 207 -9.52 -21.62 44.15
N THR A 208 -9.20 -20.76 45.12
CA THR A 208 -8.21 -19.68 44.93
C THR A 208 -6.83 -20.23 44.58
N ALA A 209 -6.41 -21.32 45.22
CA ALA A 209 -5.16 -22.02 44.93
C ALA A 209 -5.19 -22.66 43.54
N PHE A 210 -6.29 -23.26 43.13
CA PHE A 210 -6.45 -23.84 41.78
C PHE A 210 -6.34 -22.77 40.70
N PHE A 211 -7.02 -21.63 40.85
CA PHE A 211 -6.93 -20.53 39.88
C PHE A 211 -5.58 -19.80 39.91
N GLY A 212 -4.98 -19.65 41.10
CA GLY A 212 -3.61 -19.14 41.24
C GLY A 212 -2.60 -20.06 40.56
N PHE A 213 -2.73 -21.37 40.73
CA PHE A 213 -1.88 -22.38 40.11
C PHE A 213 -2.10 -22.43 38.59
N LEU A 214 -3.34 -22.42 38.12
CA LEU A 214 -3.67 -22.39 36.70
C LEU A 214 -3.14 -21.13 36.03
N SER A 215 -3.31 -19.96 36.67
CA SER A 215 -2.75 -18.68 36.22
C SER A 215 -1.21 -18.73 36.18
N PHE A 216 -0.56 -19.27 37.21
CA PHE A 216 0.89 -19.44 37.25
C PHE A 216 1.41 -20.42 36.18
N MET A 217 0.70 -21.52 35.97
CA MET A 217 1.10 -22.57 35.02
C MET A 217 0.91 -22.11 33.58
N LEU A 218 -0.21 -21.43 33.29
CA LEU A 218 -0.40 -20.69 32.05
C LEU A 218 0.74 -19.66 31.90
N ALA A 219 0.96 -18.77 32.86
CA ALA A 219 2.00 -17.75 32.77
C ALA A 219 3.40 -18.35 32.51
N ARG A 220 3.73 -19.53 33.06
CA ARG A 220 4.97 -20.26 32.75
C ARG A 220 4.97 -20.84 31.33
N HIS A 221 3.91 -21.52 30.92
CA HIS A 221 3.82 -22.10 29.58
C HIS A 221 3.92 -21.02 28.50
N TRP A 222 3.18 -19.93 28.68
CA TRP A 222 3.20 -18.78 27.78
C TRP A 222 4.54 -18.03 27.85
N ARG A 223 5.19 -17.90 29.02
CA ARG A 223 6.56 -17.34 29.06
C ARG A 223 7.51 -18.11 28.16
N VAL A 224 7.46 -19.44 28.14
CA VAL A 224 8.39 -20.26 27.36
C VAL A 224 8.11 -20.16 25.85
N GLU A 225 6.83 -20.16 25.44
CA GLU A 225 6.43 -20.03 24.03
C GLU A 225 6.68 -18.62 23.48
N VAL A 226 6.29 -17.61 24.26
CA VAL A 226 6.33 -16.20 23.85
C VAL A 226 7.78 -15.73 23.77
N PHE A 227 8.66 -16.06 24.72
CA PHE A 227 10.07 -15.63 24.68
C PHE A 227 10.86 -16.17 23.48
N LYS A 228 10.44 -17.29 22.87
CA LYS A 228 11.09 -17.80 21.65
C LYS A 228 10.76 -16.98 20.40
N THR A 229 9.71 -16.16 20.42
CA THR A 229 9.20 -15.44 19.24
C THR A 229 9.32 -13.92 19.33
N THR A 230 9.87 -13.35 20.42
CA THR A 230 9.65 -11.92 20.73
C THR A 230 10.89 -11.07 21.00
N GLY A 231 11.22 -10.25 20.01
CA GLY A 231 11.45 -8.80 20.25
C GLY A 231 10.15 -8.00 20.42
N HIS A 232 8.98 -8.66 20.43
CA HIS A 232 7.64 -8.05 20.50
C HIS A 232 7.05 -7.93 21.93
N VAL A 233 7.67 -8.53 22.95
CA VAL A 233 7.18 -8.49 24.35
C VAL A 233 7.35 -7.11 24.98
N ASP A 234 8.33 -6.32 24.53
CA ASP A 234 8.54 -4.97 25.03
C ASP A 234 7.35 -4.05 24.67
N ARG A 235 6.72 -4.24 23.50
CA ARG A 235 5.46 -3.55 23.14
C ARG A 235 4.25 -4.01 23.95
N PHE A 236 4.22 -5.26 24.43
CA PHE A 236 3.15 -5.72 25.33
C PHE A 236 3.23 -5.00 26.68
N LYS A 237 4.45 -4.83 27.23
CA LYS A 237 4.65 -4.05 28.46
C LYS A 237 4.21 -2.60 28.29
N GLU A 238 4.50 -1.97 27.13
CA GLU A 238 4.06 -0.61 26.83
C GLU A 238 2.54 -0.51 26.65
N GLY A 239 1.90 -1.44 25.93
CA GLY A 239 0.46 -1.45 25.70
C GLY A 239 -0.35 -1.65 26.99
N VAL A 240 0.09 -2.57 27.85
CA VAL A 240 -0.53 -2.78 29.17
C VAL A 240 -0.26 -1.60 30.10
N GLY A 241 0.96 -1.04 30.08
CA GLY A 241 1.29 0.16 30.86
C GLY A 241 0.44 1.38 30.47
N ASN A 242 0.19 1.58 29.18
CA ASN A 242 -0.62 2.69 28.69
C ASN A 242 -2.13 2.49 28.98
N TRP A 243 -2.59 1.25 29.05
CA TRP A 243 -3.97 0.93 29.45
C TRP A 243 -4.27 1.43 30.87
N TYR A 244 -3.36 1.21 31.83
CA TYR A 244 -3.53 1.72 33.21
C TYR A 244 -3.66 3.24 33.25
N VAL A 245 -2.87 3.95 32.43
CA VAL A 245 -2.95 5.43 32.31
C VAL A 245 -4.29 5.86 31.70
N TRP A 246 -4.79 5.12 30.70
CA TRP A 246 -6.09 5.40 30.07
C TRP A 246 -7.27 5.16 31.02
N ILE A 247 -7.28 4.05 31.77
CA ILE A 247 -8.29 3.79 32.82
C ILE A 247 -8.21 4.86 33.93
N ALA A 248 -7.01 5.19 34.40
CA ALA A 248 -6.82 6.24 35.39
C ALA A 248 -7.32 7.60 34.88
N GLY A 249 -7.07 7.90 33.61
CA GLY A 249 -7.60 9.08 32.92
C GLY A 249 -9.13 9.10 32.81
N LEU A 250 -9.75 7.94 32.58
CA LEU A 250 -11.20 7.78 32.57
C LEU A 250 -11.83 8.00 33.95
N TRP A 251 -11.24 7.40 35.00
CA TRP A 251 -11.68 7.62 36.38
C TRP A 251 -11.55 9.09 36.78
N LYS A 252 -10.42 9.73 36.45
CA LYS A 252 -10.20 11.15 36.72
C LYS A 252 -11.20 12.08 36.01
N ARG A 253 -11.65 11.73 34.79
CA ARG A 253 -12.70 12.48 34.08
C ARG A 253 -14.08 12.30 34.72
N ARG A 254 -14.40 11.11 35.23
CA ARG A 254 -15.66 10.86 35.93
C ARG A 254 -15.76 11.66 37.24
N ASP A 255 -14.71 11.68 38.05
CA ASP A 255 -14.68 12.45 39.30
C ASP A 255 -14.74 13.97 39.07
N SER A 256 -14.21 14.44 37.93
CA SER A 256 -14.31 15.85 37.53
C SER A 256 -15.73 16.23 37.09
N ALA A 257 -16.50 15.28 36.54
CA ALA A 257 -17.89 15.48 36.16
C ALA A 257 -18.84 15.50 37.38
N GLU A 258 -18.56 14.71 38.41
CA GLU A 258 -19.34 14.73 39.67
C GLU A 258 -19.13 16.02 40.47
N LYS A 259 -17.91 16.57 40.49
CA LYS A 259 -17.62 17.85 41.18
C LYS A 259 -18.17 19.09 40.46
N GLY A 260 -18.56 18.96 39.18
CA GLY A 260 -19.19 20.02 38.40
C GLY A 260 -20.70 20.15 38.57
N ASN A 261 -21.35 19.19 39.25
CA ASN A 261 -22.81 19.10 39.32
C ASN A 261 -23.39 19.26 40.74
N THR A 262 -22.65 19.86 41.70
CA THR A 262 -23.28 20.31 42.94
C THR A 262 -24.19 21.51 42.65
N PRO A 263 -25.52 21.40 42.83
CA PRO A 263 -26.41 22.54 42.66
C PRO A 263 -26.04 23.60 43.68
N ARG A 264 -25.83 24.84 43.23
CA ARG A 264 -25.85 26.01 44.12
C ARG A 264 -27.27 26.12 44.67
N GLU A 265 -27.53 25.49 45.81
CA GLU A 265 -28.71 25.79 46.60
C GLU A 265 -28.62 27.24 47.08
N GLY A 266 -29.70 27.98 46.82
CA GLY A 266 -29.79 29.41 47.02
C GLY A 266 -30.00 29.82 48.48
N ILE A 267 -29.42 30.98 48.79
CA ILE A 267 -30.03 32.15 49.46
C ILE A 267 -31.34 31.90 50.25
N LYS A 268 -31.27 32.17 51.56
CA LYS A 268 -32.24 32.86 52.47
C LYS A 268 -31.87 32.46 53.92
N LYS A 269 -31.66 33.32 54.91
CA LYS A 269 -32.03 34.71 55.19
C LYS A 269 -30.85 35.44 55.82
#